data_AF-A0A349MDK6-F1
#
_entry.id   AF-A0A349MDK6-F1
#
_cell.length_a   1.000
_cell.length_b   1.000
_cell.length_c   1.000
_cell.angle_alpha   90.00
_cell.angle_beta   90.00
_cell.angle_gamma   90.00
#
_symmetry.space_group_name_H-M   'P 1'
#
loop_
_entity.id
_entity.type
_entity.pdbx_description
1 polymer ?
#
loop_
_entity_poly.entity_id
_entity_poly.type
_entity_poly.pdbx_seq_one_letter_code
_entity_poly.pdbx_strand_id
1 'polypeptide(L)'
;MLTVDQINALSKRVEELRGYLGVEQKRMEIAEDEKLTQDPEFWNDPKSAEKVMKRMRTKKSWVKAYDDCASAVEDLSVLYEFMKAGEEQESEVDKAFQSASTAVEELEFKNMLSAEEDGLNAVMQITSGAGGTESCDW
;
A
#
# COMPACT_ATOMS: atom_id res chain seq x y z
N MET A 1 11.51 21.61 10.90
CA MET A 1 10.23 21.78 11.61
C MET A 1 9.13 21.15 10.77
N LEU A 2 8.66 20.00 11.21
CA LEU A 2 7.58 19.26 10.57
C LEU A 2 6.29 20.08 10.61
N THR A 3 5.57 20.17 9.49
CA THR A 3 4.29 20.90 9.44
C THR A 3 3.10 19.97 9.50
N VAL A 4 1.99 20.47 10.05
CA VAL A 4 0.69 19.77 10.04
C VAL A 4 0.28 19.40 8.60
N ASP A 5 0.59 20.25 7.62
CA ASP A 5 0.28 20.01 6.22
C ASP A 5 0.98 18.76 5.67
N GLN A 6 2.21 18.47 6.12
CA GLN A 6 2.94 17.28 5.71
C GLN A 6 2.32 15.99 6.27
N ILE A 7 1.88 16.01 7.53
CA ILE A 7 1.17 14.88 8.16
C ILE A 7 -0.18 14.66 7.47
N ASN A 8 -0.92 15.73 7.19
CA ASN A 8 -2.19 15.66 6.47
C ASN A 8 -2.02 15.11 5.05
N ALA A 9 -0.93 15.48 4.36
CA ALA A 9 -0.61 14.95 3.04
C ALA A 9 -0.34 13.44 3.08
N LEU A 10 0.40 12.94 4.07
CA LEU A 10 0.61 11.49 4.26
C LEU A 10 -0.71 10.77 4.57
N SER A 11 -1.52 11.33 5.47
CA SER A 11 -2.83 10.77 5.83
C SER A 11 -3.74 10.65 4.61
N LYS A 12 -3.77 11.68 3.76
CA LYS A 12 -4.54 11.67 2.51
C LYS A 12 -4.05 10.60 1.54
N ARG A 13 -2.72 10.44 1.37
CA ARG A 13 -2.14 9.39 0.52
C ARG A 13 -2.53 7.99 1.00
N VAL A 14 -2.50 7.75 2.31
CA VAL A 14 -2.98 6.49 2.90
C VAL A 14 -4.47 6.28 2.62
N GLU A 15 -5.30 7.31 2.73
CA GLU A 15 -6.72 7.20 2.42
C GLU A 15 -6.97 6.86 0.94
N GLU A 16 -6.25 7.51 0.02
CA GLU A 16 -6.31 7.21 -1.42
C GLU A 16 -5.86 5.75 -1.71
N LEU A 17 -4.80 5.29 -1.06
CA LEU A 17 -4.33 3.91 -1.14
C LEU A 17 -5.37 2.89 -0.67
N ARG A 18 -6.20 3.22 0.32
CA ARG A 18 -7.31 2.36 0.76
C ARG A 18 -8.25 2.02 -0.40
N GLY A 19 -8.55 3.03 -1.21
CA GLY A 19 -9.40 2.93 -2.39
C GLY A 19 -8.72 2.13 -3.50
N TYR A 20 -7.50 2.52 -3.89
CA TYR A 20 -6.76 1.85 -4.96
C TYR A 20 -6.50 0.37 -4.68
N LEU A 21 -6.15 0.03 -3.44
CA LEU A 21 -5.91 -1.35 -3.02
C LEU A 21 -7.21 -2.12 -2.78
N GLY A 22 -8.39 -1.50 -2.83
CA GLY A 22 -9.67 -2.15 -2.56
C GLY A 22 -9.69 -2.86 -1.20
N VAL A 23 -9.12 -2.22 -0.17
CA VAL A 23 -8.86 -2.85 1.14
C VAL A 23 -10.14 -3.43 1.74
N GLU A 24 -11.25 -2.68 1.69
CA GLU A 24 -12.55 -3.12 2.21
C GLU A 24 -13.06 -4.37 1.52
N GLN A 25 -12.98 -4.40 0.19
CA GLN A 25 -13.37 -5.57 -0.58
C GLN A 25 -12.51 -6.78 -0.20
N LYS A 26 -11.18 -6.60 -0.09
CA LYS A 26 -10.28 -7.68 0.33
C LYS A 26 -10.61 -8.19 1.73
N ARG A 27 -10.99 -7.31 2.68
CA ARG A 27 -11.42 -7.73 4.02
C ARG A 27 -12.69 -8.58 3.98
N MET A 28 -13.69 -8.18 3.19
CA MET A 28 -14.92 -8.95 3.02
C MET A 28 -14.63 -10.32 2.42
N GLU A 29 -13.84 -10.37 1.35
CA GLU A 29 -13.45 -11.62 0.71
C GLU A 29 -12.63 -12.52 1.65
N ILE A 30 -11.75 -11.96 2.48
CA ILE A 30 -11.02 -12.73 3.50
C ILE A 30 -12.01 -13.33 4.51
N ALA A 31 -12.99 -12.58 4.98
CA ALA A 31 -13.98 -13.06 5.94
C ALA A 31 -14.87 -14.17 5.35
N GLU A 32 -15.20 -14.09 4.06
CA GLU A 32 -15.90 -15.14 3.32
C GLU A 32 -15.02 -16.39 3.14
N ASP A 33 -13.78 -16.21 2.68
CA ASP A 33 -12.80 -17.29 2.53
C ASP A 33 -12.56 -18.01 3.87
N GLU A 34 -12.48 -17.27 4.99
CA GLU A 34 -12.36 -17.82 6.35
C GLU A 34 -13.58 -18.66 6.76
N LYS A 35 -14.80 -18.19 6.47
CA LYS A 35 -16.02 -18.98 6.73
C LYS A 35 -16.02 -20.27 5.93
N LEU A 36 -15.60 -20.24 4.67
CA LEU A 36 -15.48 -21.43 3.84
C LEU A 36 -14.48 -22.44 4.44
N THR A 37 -13.38 -21.98 5.04
CA THR A 37 -12.41 -22.89 5.67
C THR A 37 -12.92 -23.60 6.92
N GLN A 38 -14.02 -23.10 7.52
CA GLN A 38 -14.68 -23.74 8.67
C GLN A 38 -15.60 -24.90 8.24
N ASP A 39 -15.96 -24.99 6.96
CA ASP A 39 -16.74 -26.10 6.42
C ASP A 39 -15.86 -27.37 6.31
N PRO A 40 -16.22 -28.51 6.93
CA PRO A 40 -15.50 -29.76 6.77
C PRO A 40 -15.39 -30.24 5.32
N GLU A 41 -16.40 -29.93 4.48
CA GLU A 41 -16.46 -30.36 3.07
C GLU A 41 -15.40 -29.63 2.22
N PHE A 42 -14.97 -28.44 2.63
CA PHE A 42 -13.92 -27.68 1.97
C PHE A 42 -12.59 -28.43 1.93
N TRP A 43 -12.32 -29.26 2.94
CA TRP A 43 -11.08 -30.04 3.04
C TRP A 43 -11.11 -31.34 2.24
N ASN A 44 -12.24 -31.69 1.62
CA ASN A 44 -12.38 -32.90 0.80
C ASN A 44 -11.63 -32.81 -0.54
N ASP A 45 -11.36 -31.61 -1.05
CA ASP A 45 -10.47 -31.38 -2.20
C ASP A 45 -9.26 -30.52 -1.80
N PRO A 46 -8.14 -31.16 -1.39
CA PRO A 46 -6.93 -30.47 -0.96
C PRO A 46 -6.35 -29.51 -2.01
N LYS A 47 -6.49 -29.81 -3.31
CA LYS A 47 -5.96 -28.95 -4.39
C LYS A 47 -6.76 -27.65 -4.50
N SER A 48 -8.07 -27.72 -4.32
CA SER A 48 -8.93 -26.53 -4.32
C SER A 48 -8.69 -25.68 -3.07
N ALA A 49 -8.59 -26.33 -1.90
CA ALA A 49 -8.33 -25.69 -0.62
C ALA A 49 -6.99 -24.94 -0.63
N GLU A 50 -5.92 -25.54 -1.16
CA GLU A 50 -4.61 -24.90 -1.27
C GLU A 50 -4.66 -23.61 -2.10
N LYS A 51 -5.40 -23.60 -3.22
CA LYS A 51 -5.57 -22.41 -4.06
C LYS A 51 -6.33 -21.30 -3.35
N VAL A 52 -7.37 -21.63 -2.59
CA VAL A 52 -8.14 -20.66 -1.80
C VAL A 52 -7.26 -20.10 -0.68
N MET A 53 -6.56 -20.96 0.07
CA MET A 53 -5.64 -20.55 1.14
C MET A 53 -4.52 -19.64 0.62
N LYS A 54 -3.93 -19.95 -0.54
CA LYS A 54 -2.90 -19.12 -1.17
C LYS A 54 -3.46 -17.73 -1.52
N ARG A 55 -4.65 -17.67 -2.15
CA ARG A 55 -5.31 -16.40 -2.49
C ARG A 55 -5.64 -15.59 -1.23
N MET A 56 -6.22 -16.22 -0.21
CA MET A 56 -6.53 -15.58 1.06
C MET A 56 -5.27 -15.02 1.73
N ARG A 57 -4.16 -15.77 1.74
CA ARG A 57 -2.87 -15.30 2.28
C ARG A 57 -2.34 -14.06 1.54
N THR A 58 -2.45 -14.04 0.21
CA THR A 58 -2.08 -12.86 -0.58
C THR A 58 -2.94 -11.66 -0.22
N LYS A 59 -4.28 -11.81 -0.14
CA LYS A 59 -5.18 -10.73 0.28
C LYS A 59 -4.85 -10.22 1.69
N LYS A 60 -4.63 -11.13 2.66
CA LYS A 60 -4.22 -10.79 4.02
C LYS A 60 -2.90 -10.03 4.07
N SER A 61 -1.94 -10.40 3.22
CA SER A 61 -0.66 -9.69 3.13
C SER A 61 -0.84 -8.24 2.67
N TRP A 62 -1.75 -7.98 1.72
CA TRP A 62 -2.07 -6.63 1.26
C TRP A 62 -2.80 -5.80 2.31
N VAL A 63 -3.84 -6.38 2.93
CA VAL A 63 -4.59 -5.72 3.99
C VAL A 63 -3.68 -5.38 5.17
N LYS A 64 -2.81 -6.31 5.57
CA LYS A 64 -1.85 -6.08 6.64
C LYS A 64 -0.85 -4.97 6.29
N ALA A 65 -0.28 -4.98 5.07
CA ALA A 65 0.64 -3.93 4.64
C ALA A 65 0.00 -2.54 4.66
N TYR A 66 -1.28 -2.46 4.29
CA TYR A 66 -2.07 -1.24 4.44
C TYR A 66 -2.28 -0.86 5.91
N ASP A 67 -2.67 -1.80 6.77
CA ASP A 67 -2.92 -1.55 8.19
C ASP A 67 -1.68 -1.09 8.94
N ASP A 68 -0.53 -1.72 8.68
CA ASP A 68 0.76 -1.34 9.27
C ASP A 68 1.13 0.11 8.85
N CYS A 69 0.89 0.46 7.58
CA CYS A 69 1.14 1.80 7.05
C CYS A 69 0.18 2.86 7.61
N ALA A 70 -1.11 2.55 7.69
CA ALA A 70 -2.12 3.43 8.27
C ALA A 70 -1.85 3.70 9.75
N SER A 71 -1.49 2.65 10.50
CA SER A 71 -1.14 2.78 11.92
C SER A 71 0.09 3.67 12.11
N ALA A 72 1.13 3.54 11.27
CA ALA A 72 2.32 4.38 11.35
C ALA A 72 2.02 5.88 11.14
N VAL A 73 1.07 6.22 10.25
CA VAL A 73 0.66 7.61 10.02
C VAL A 73 -0.24 8.13 11.15
N GLU A 74 -1.09 7.28 11.72
CA GLU A 74 -1.89 7.62 12.90
C GLU A 74 -1.01 7.87 14.13
N ASP A 75 -0.06 6.97 14.41
CA ASP A 75 0.92 7.09 15.49
C ASP A 75 1.75 8.38 15.36
N LEU A 76 2.18 8.73 14.13
CA LEU A 76 2.84 9.99 13.84
C LEU A 76 1.98 11.21 14.20
N SER A 77 0.68 11.15 13.88
CA SER A 77 -0.25 12.25 14.18
C SER A 77 -0.39 12.44 15.69
N VAL A 78 -0.51 11.34 16.44
CA VAL A 78 -0.56 11.34 17.91
C VAL A 78 0.75 11.86 18.51
N LEU A 79 1.89 11.38 18.04
CA LEU A 79 3.22 11.84 18.51
C LEU A 79 3.42 13.34 18.27
N TYR A 80 2.94 13.86 17.14
CA TYR A 80 2.98 15.28 16.85
C TYR A 80 2.12 16.11 17.81
N GLU A 81 0.96 15.59 18.25
CA GLU A 81 0.14 16.22 19.29
C GLU A 81 0.85 16.22 20.65
N PHE A 82 1.50 15.13 21.04
CA PHE A 82 2.29 15.07 22.28
C PHE A 82 3.50 16.00 22.26
N MET A 83 4.17 16.15 21.12
CA MET A 83 5.24 17.13 20.95
C MET A 83 4.71 18.56 21.12
N LYS A 84 3.52 18.87 20.59
CA LYS A 84 2.86 20.18 20.82
C LYS A 84 2.50 20.42 22.29
N ALA A 85 2.17 19.37 23.03
CA ALA A 85 1.94 19.43 24.47
C ALA A 85 3.23 19.55 25.30
N GLY A 86 4.41 19.42 24.67
CA GLY A 86 5.71 19.42 25.33
C GLY A 86 6.04 18.09 26.02
N GLU A 87 5.29 17.04 25.71
CA GLU A 87 5.45 15.69 26.28
C GLU A 87 6.43 14.83 25.47
N GLU A 88 6.73 15.24 24.23
CA GLU A 88 7.64 14.52 23.32
C GLU A 88 8.66 15.42 22.63
N GLN A 89 9.78 14.83 22.20
CA GLN A 89 10.87 15.54 21.53
C GLN A 89 10.63 15.63 20.02
N GLU A 90 10.97 16.78 19.40
CA GLU A 90 10.89 16.98 17.95
C GLU A 90 11.67 15.89 17.17
N SER A 91 12.79 15.41 17.72
CA SER A 91 13.60 14.36 17.09
C SER A 91 12.91 12.99 17.02
N GLU A 92 11.94 12.70 17.89
CA GLU A 92 11.18 11.45 17.85
C GLU A 92 10.08 11.53 16.80
N VAL A 93 9.41 12.68 16.71
CA VAL A 93 8.44 12.98 15.66
C VAL A 93 9.08 12.93 14.27
N ASP A 94 10.28 13.48 14.09
CA ASP A 94 10.99 13.43 12.81
C ASP A 94 11.32 11.99 12.38
N LYS A 95 11.68 11.11 13.32
CA LYS A 95 11.93 9.68 13.05
C LYS A 95 10.64 8.94 12.69
N ALA A 96 9.55 9.22 13.41
CA ALA A 96 8.24 8.66 13.11
C ALA A 96 7.77 9.11 11.73
N PHE A 97 8.00 10.37 11.38
CA PHE A 97 7.68 10.90 10.05
C PHE A 97 8.44 10.20 8.94
N GLN A 98 9.76 10.02 9.10
CA GLN A 98 10.55 9.30 8.11
C GLN A 98 10.06 7.85 7.96
N SER A 99 9.80 7.15 9.07
CA SER A 99 9.30 5.77 9.02
C SER A 99 7.94 5.68 8.33
N ALA A 100 7.02 6.58 8.67
CA ALA A 100 5.69 6.63 8.05
C ALA A 100 5.77 6.97 6.55
N SER A 101 6.60 7.94 6.17
CA SER A 101 6.81 8.31 4.76
C SER A 101 7.36 7.14 3.96
N THR A 102 8.37 6.44 4.48
CA THR A 102 8.93 5.26 3.82
C THR A 102 7.89 4.14 3.69
N ALA A 103 7.09 3.88 4.73
CA ALA A 103 6.03 2.87 4.66
C ALA A 103 4.95 3.19 3.61
N VAL A 104 4.57 4.47 3.48
CA VAL A 104 3.63 4.93 2.43
C VAL A 104 4.26 4.73 1.05
N GLU A 105 5.50 5.15 0.84
CA GLU A 105 6.20 5.02 -0.44
C GLU A 105 6.38 3.56 -0.86
N GLU A 106 6.75 2.68 0.07
CA GLU A 106 6.89 1.24 -0.20
C GLU A 106 5.54 0.62 -0.61
N LEU A 107 4.45 1.02 0.05
CA LEU A 107 3.12 0.53 -0.28
C LEU A 107 2.63 1.03 -1.64
N GLU A 108 2.88 2.30 -1.96
CA GLU A 108 2.60 2.88 -3.29
C GLU A 108 3.40 2.18 -4.39
N PHE A 109 4.69 1.97 -4.18
CA PHE A 109 5.55 1.29 -5.13
C PHE A 109 5.10 -0.15 -5.37
N LYS A 110 4.75 -0.87 -4.30
CA LYS A 110 4.21 -2.22 -4.40
C LYS A 110 2.89 -2.25 -5.17
N ASN A 111 2.02 -1.26 -4.98
CA ASN A 111 0.77 -1.12 -5.73
C ASN A 111 1.04 -0.84 -7.21
N MET A 112 2.01 0.02 -7.52
CA MET A 112 2.42 0.35 -8.89
C MET A 112 2.97 -0.86 -9.64
N LEU A 113 3.70 -1.75 -8.95
CA LEU A 113 4.30 -2.96 -9.52
C LEU A 113 3.48 -4.23 -9.28
N SER A 114 2.15 -4.13 -9.40
CA SER A 114 1.23 -5.22 -9.08
C SER A 114 0.69 -5.97 -10.30
N ALA A 115 1.02 -5.54 -11.52
CA ALA A 115 0.64 -6.22 -12.75
C ALA A 115 1.52 -7.45 -13.00
N GLU A 116 0.96 -8.44 -13.70
CA GLU A 116 1.70 -9.68 -14.05
C GLU A 116 2.94 -9.38 -14.91
N GLU A 117 2.87 -8.33 -15.72
CA GLU A 117 3.91 -7.90 -16.65
C GLU A 117 5.03 -7.07 -16.00
N ASP A 118 4.84 -6.56 -14.77
CA ASP A 118 5.81 -5.65 -14.12
C ASP A 118 7.15 -6.34 -13.79
N GLY A 119 7.16 -7.67 -13.75
CA GLY A 119 8.39 -8.47 -13.61
C GLY A 119 9.17 -8.69 -14.91
N LEU A 120 8.65 -8.24 -16.05
CA LEU A 120 9.25 -8.43 -17.36
C LEU A 120 10.17 -7.26 -17.73
N ASN A 121 11.13 -7.51 -18.63
CA ASN A 121 11.97 -6.43 -19.16
C ASN A 121 11.13 -5.54 -20.09
N ALA A 122 11.19 -4.23 -19.88
CA ALA A 122 10.58 -3.26 -20.78
C ALA A 122 11.44 -3.08 -22.05
N VAL A 123 10.79 -3.10 -23.21
CA VAL A 123 11.38 -2.66 -24.49
C VAL A 123 10.77 -1.32 -24.85
N MET A 124 11.59 -0.27 -24.84
CA MET A 124 11.15 1.08 -25.18
C MET A 124 11.61 1.43 -26.59
N GLN A 125 10.65 1.68 -27.49
CA GLN A 125 10.90 2.18 -28.83
C GLN A 125 10.43 3.64 -28.91
N ILE A 126 11.37 4.56 -29.09
CA ILE A 126 11.07 5.97 -29.34
C ILE A 126 11.01 6.17 -30.85
N THR A 127 9.89 6.71 -31.34
CA THR A 127 9.71 7.05 -32.76
C THR A 127 9.41 8.53 -32.85
N SER A 128 10.14 9.25 -33.71
CA SER A 128 9.85 10.67 -33.94
C SER A 128 8.49 10.83 -34.61
N GLY A 129 7.70 11.78 -34.08
CA GLY A 129 6.39 12.11 -34.60
C GLY A 129 6.44 12.87 -35.92
N ALA A 130 5.28 13.23 -36.46
CA ALA A 130 5.18 14.03 -37.67
C ALA A 130 5.55 15.50 -37.39
N GLY A 131 6.82 15.88 -37.64
CA GLY A 131 7.26 17.29 -37.62
C GLY A 131 8.65 17.53 -38.21
N GLY A 132 9.18 16.57 -38.98
CA GLY A 132 10.46 16.73 -39.66
C GLY A 132 11.63 16.86 -38.67
N THR A 133 12.57 17.76 -38.94
CA THR A 133 13.82 17.90 -38.17
C THR A 133 13.61 18.34 -36.73
N GLU A 134 12.58 19.14 -36.45
CA GLU A 134 12.28 19.59 -35.08
C GLU A 134 11.74 18.46 -34.20
N SER A 135 11.04 17.47 -34.78
CA SER A 135 10.58 16.29 -34.05
C SER A 135 11.64 15.20 -33.87
N CYS A 136 12.79 15.33 -34.52
CA CYS A 136 13.95 14.46 -34.31
C CYS A 136 14.88 14.98 -33.20
N ASP A 137 14.70 16.23 -32.78
CA ASP A 137 15.51 16.87 -31.73
C ASP A 137 14.84 16.81 -30.34
N TRP A 138 13.56 16.41 -30.28
CA TRP A 138 12.74 16.26 -29.07
C TRP A 138 12.68 14.81 -28.60
#